data_AF-A0A2S4N7X6-F1
#
_entry.id   AF-A0A2S4N7X6-F1
#
_cell.length_a   1.000
_cell.length_b   1.000
_cell.length_c   1.000
_cell.angle_alpha   90.00
_cell.angle_beta   90.00
_cell.angle_gamma   90.00
#
_symmetry.space_group_name_H-M   'P 1'
#
loop_
_entity.id
_entity.type
_entity.pdbx_description
1 polymer ?
#
loop_
_entity_poly.entity_id
_entity_poly.type
_entity_poly.pdbx_seq_one_letter_code
_entity_poly.pdbx_strand_id
1 'polypeptide(L)'
;MSKIVEIVSALEQKIAKMLHKIKQLEAKNEDLERKLDQSILLLKTQEEEKNSLQKELEHIKMASALLGSEEYKRDTKLKINSLIREIDYCIAQLSQ
;
A
#
# COMPACT_ATOMS: atom_id res chain seq x y z
N MET A 1 -66.75 -12.81 2.03
CA MET A 1 -65.97 -11.77 2.73
C MET A 1 -64.74 -12.33 3.44
N SER A 2 -64.80 -13.43 4.22
CA SER A 2 -63.62 -13.87 5.01
C SER A 2 -62.38 -14.27 4.20
N LYS A 3 -62.56 -14.91 3.02
CA LYS A 3 -61.44 -15.33 2.16
C LYS A 3 -60.57 -14.18 1.64
N ILE A 4 -61.19 -13.01 1.39
CA ILE A 4 -60.47 -11.81 0.94
C ILE A 4 -59.67 -11.22 2.11
N VAL A 5 -60.27 -11.19 3.31
CA VAL A 5 -59.59 -10.71 4.53
C VAL A 5 -58.37 -11.58 4.87
N GLU A 6 -58.48 -12.90 4.74
CA GLU A 6 -57.35 -13.82 4.95
C GLU A 6 -56.21 -13.59 3.93
N ILE A 7 -56.54 -13.41 2.64
CA ILE A 7 -55.53 -13.15 1.60
C ILE A 7 -54.83 -11.81 1.85
N VAL A 8 -55.59 -10.75 2.19
CA VAL A 8 -55.02 -9.43 2.49
C VAL A 8 -54.10 -9.51 3.71
N SER A 9 -54.51 -10.20 4.78
CA SER A 9 -53.68 -10.38 5.97
C SER A 9 -52.38 -11.15 5.67
N ALA A 10 -52.44 -12.20 4.87
CA ALA A 10 -51.25 -12.93 4.45
C ALA A 10 -50.30 -12.07 3.59
N LEU A 11 -50.86 -11.19 2.74
CA LEU A 11 -50.10 -10.25 1.94
C LEU A 11 -49.39 -9.21 2.81
N GLU A 12 -50.11 -8.62 3.78
CA GLU A 12 -49.57 -7.66 4.75
C GLU A 12 -48.40 -8.26 5.55
N GLN A 13 -48.55 -9.49 6.05
CA GLN A 13 -47.46 -10.17 6.75
C GLN A 13 -46.23 -10.39 5.86
N LYS A 14 -46.45 -10.73 4.59
CA LYS A 14 -45.35 -10.95 3.64
C LYS A 14 -44.64 -9.65 3.30
N ILE A 15 -45.40 -8.56 3.11
CA ILE A 15 -44.85 -7.22 2.88
C ILE A 15 -44.05 -6.75 4.10
N ALA A 16 -44.58 -6.92 5.32
CA ALA A 16 -43.88 -6.55 6.54
C ALA A 16 -42.54 -7.29 6.69
N LYS A 17 -42.52 -8.60 6.41
CA LYS A 17 -41.28 -9.41 6.40
C LYS A 17 -40.29 -8.93 5.34
N MET A 18 -40.76 -8.60 4.14
CA MET A 18 -39.91 -8.08 3.07
C MET A 18 -39.30 -6.72 3.45
N LEU A 19 -40.10 -5.80 3.97
CA LEU A 19 -39.61 -4.49 4.43
C LEU A 19 -38.58 -4.62 5.55
N HIS A 20 -38.81 -5.53 6.51
CA HIS A 20 -37.85 -5.79 7.56
C HIS A 20 -36.52 -6.32 7.00
N LYS A 21 -36.57 -7.24 6.04
CA LYS A 21 -35.38 -7.79 5.39
C LYS A 21 -34.64 -6.74 4.57
N ILE A 22 -35.35 -5.85 3.87
CA ILE A 22 -34.74 -4.74 3.14
C ILE A 22 -33.98 -3.83 4.10
N LYS A 23 -34.60 -3.40 5.20
CA LYS A 23 -33.92 -2.57 6.22
C LYS A 23 -32.68 -3.24 6.80
N GLN A 24 -32.74 -4.55 7.06
CA GLN A 24 -31.57 -5.30 7.54
C GLN A 24 -30.45 -5.34 6.49
N LEU A 25 -30.80 -5.50 5.21
CA LEU A 25 -29.82 -5.53 4.12
C LEU A 25 -29.21 -4.15 3.89
N GLU A 26 -30.00 -3.08 3.94
CA GLU A 26 -29.53 -1.70 3.84
C GLU A 26 -28.52 -1.39 4.97
N ALA A 27 -28.85 -1.72 6.22
CA ALA A 27 -27.96 -1.53 7.36
C ALA A 27 -26.65 -2.33 7.22
N LYS A 28 -26.73 -3.57 6.71
CA LYS A 28 -25.53 -4.38 6.45
C LYS A 28 -24.69 -3.81 5.32
N ASN A 29 -25.32 -3.33 4.26
CA ASN A 29 -24.61 -2.72 3.14
C ASN A 29 -23.86 -1.47 3.59
N GLU A 30 -24.50 -0.62 4.38
CA GLU A 30 -23.87 0.58 4.93
C GLU A 30 -22.68 0.25 5.85
N ASP A 31 -22.81 -0.78 6.70
CA ASP A 31 -21.69 -1.26 7.54
C ASP A 31 -20.52 -1.81 6.70
N LEU A 32 -20.83 -2.55 5.63
CA LEU A 32 -19.82 -3.08 4.71
C LEU A 32 -19.11 -1.97 3.93
N GLU A 33 -19.84 -0.96 3.45
CA GLU A 33 -19.26 0.21 2.77
C GLU A 33 -18.30 0.96 3.70
N ARG A 34 -18.70 1.20 4.95
CA ARG A 34 -17.80 1.84 5.93
C ARG A 34 -16.52 1.02 6.19
N LYS A 35 -16.65 -0.30 6.31
CA LYS A 35 -15.49 -1.20 6.50
C LYS A 35 -14.58 -1.22 5.28
N LEU A 36 -15.15 -1.15 4.08
CA LEU A 36 -14.40 -1.07 2.85
C LEU A 36 -13.58 0.23 2.79
N ASP A 37 -14.20 1.38 3.08
CA ASP A 37 -13.52 2.67 3.10
C ASP A 37 -12.37 2.71 4.12
N GLN A 38 -12.61 2.17 5.32
CA GLN A 38 -11.57 2.04 6.35
C GLN A 38 -10.40 1.16 5.88
N SER A 39 -10.70 0.04 5.22
CA SER A 39 -9.69 -0.89 4.71
C SER A 39 -8.87 -0.25 3.59
N ILE A 40 -9.51 0.51 2.69
CA ILE A 40 -8.83 1.25 1.61
C ILE A 40 -7.88 2.30 2.21
N LEU A 41 -8.33 3.05 3.21
CA LEU A 41 -7.49 4.04 3.89
C LEU A 41 -6.27 3.38 4.55
N LEU A 42 -6.48 2.27 5.26
CA LEU A 42 -5.41 1.53 5.91
C LEU A 42 -4.39 0.99 4.90
N LEU A 43 -4.85 0.42 3.79
CA LEU A 43 -3.98 -0.08 2.73
C LEU A 43 -3.12 1.03 2.14
N LYS A 44 -3.69 2.21 1.91
CA LYS A 44 -2.94 3.36 1.42
C LYS A 44 -1.84 3.78 2.40
N THR A 45 -2.14 3.88 3.69
CA THR A 45 -1.14 4.21 4.72
C THR A 45 -0.03 3.17 4.78
N GLN A 46 -0.38 1.88 4.74
CA GLN A 46 0.61 0.79 4.74
C GLN A 46 1.50 0.80 3.49
N GLU A 47 0.95 1.18 2.34
CA GLU A 47 1.73 1.31 1.11
C GLU A 47 2.71 2.50 1.18
N GLU A 48 2.29 3.62 1.75
CA GLU A 48 3.16 4.77 2.01
C GLU A 48 4.30 4.41 2.98
N GLU A 49 4.00 3.74 4.10
CA GLU A 49 4.99 3.24 5.06
C GLU A 49 5.97 2.26 4.42
N LYS A 50 5.46 1.30 3.62
CA LYS A 50 6.30 0.34 2.89
C LYS A 50 7.25 1.04 1.94
N ASN A 51 6.78 2.03 1.20
CA ASN A 51 7.62 2.79 0.27
C ASN A 51 8.69 3.60 1.03
N SER A 52 8.36 4.15 2.20
CA SER A 52 9.33 4.82 3.06
C SER A 52 10.42 3.86 3.55
N LEU A 53 10.03 2.70 4.07
CA LEU A 53 10.97 1.67 4.55
C LEU A 53 11.85 1.12 3.42
N GLN A 54 11.31 0.97 2.22
CA GLN A 54 12.10 0.56 1.05
C GLN A 54 13.18 1.58 0.70
N LYS A 55 12.85 2.88 0.74
CA LYS A 55 13.84 3.95 0.53
C LYS A 55 14.91 3.94 1.62
N GLU A 56 14.52 3.81 2.88
CA GLU A 56 15.46 3.75 4.00
C GLU A 56 16.41 2.54 3.86
N LEU A 57 15.89 1.37 3.49
CA LEU A 57 16.71 0.20 3.18
C LEU A 57 17.68 0.46 2.03
N GLU A 58 17.25 1.14 0.97
CA GLU A 58 18.12 1.49 -0.15
C GLU A 58 19.24 2.44 0.28
N HIS A 59 18.92 3.44 1.11
CA HIS A 59 19.91 4.35 1.71
C HIS A 59 20.93 3.59 2.56
N ILE A 60 20.49 2.65 3.40
CA ILE A 60 21.38 1.83 4.24
C ILE A 60 22.26 0.92 3.36
N LYS A 61 21.70 0.32 2.31
CA LYS A 61 22.49 -0.50 1.36
C LYS A 61 23.55 0.33 0.65
N MET A 62 23.18 1.52 0.16
CA MET A 62 24.13 2.44 -0.47
C MET A 62 25.24 2.85 0.51
N ALA A 63 24.89 3.23 1.74
CA ALA A 63 25.87 3.57 2.78
C ALA A 63 26.80 2.37 3.08
N SER A 64 26.25 1.16 3.17
CA SER A 64 27.00 -0.06 3.45
C SER A 64 27.93 -0.46 2.29
N ALA A 65 27.53 -0.21 1.04
CA ALA A 65 28.39 -0.40 -0.13
C ALA A 65 29.52 0.63 -0.19
N LEU A 66 29.22 1.91 0.12
CA LEU A 66 30.21 2.99 0.20
C LEU A 66 31.24 2.75 1.32
N LEU A 67 30.81 2.21 2.45
CA LEU A 67 31.69 1.85 3.58
C LEU A 67 32.49 0.56 3.34
N GLY A 68 32.35 -0.08 2.18
CA GLY A 68 33.16 -1.23 1.80
C GLY A 68 32.81 -2.50 2.57
N SER A 69 31.52 -2.79 2.74
CA SER A 69 31.04 -4.10 3.17
C SER A 69 31.63 -5.24 2.30
N GLU A 70 31.87 -6.41 2.90
CA GLU A 70 32.52 -7.57 2.25
C GLU A 70 31.85 -7.97 0.92
N GLU A 71 30.53 -7.77 0.82
CA GLU A 71 29.74 -8.11 -0.38
C GLU A 71 30.02 -7.19 -1.58
N TYR A 72 30.39 -5.93 -1.35
CA TYR A 72 30.62 -4.91 -2.41
C TYR A 72 32.07 -4.42 -2.50
N LYS A 73 32.97 -4.95 -1.65
CA LYS A 73 34.39 -4.55 -1.56
C LYS A 73 35.09 -4.46 -2.92
N ARG A 74 34.83 -5.41 -3.81
CA ARG A 74 35.47 -5.45 -5.14
C ARG A 74 34.99 -4.32 -6.04
N ASP A 75 33.68 -4.11 -6.12
CA ASP A 75 33.08 -3.09 -6.98
C ASP A 75 33.38 -1.68 -6.47
N THR A 76 33.31 -1.48 -5.15
CA THR A 76 33.71 -0.21 -4.51
C THR A 76 35.18 0.10 -4.76
N LYS A 77 36.08 -0.90 -4.68
CA LYS A 77 37.50 -0.72 -5.00
C LYS A 77 37.74 -0.35 -6.47
N LEU A 78 37.02 -0.98 -7.40
CA LEU A 78 37.10 -0.63 -8.82
C LEU A 78 36.62 0.80 -9.08
N LYS A 79 35.53 1.23 -8.44
CA LYS A 79 34.99 2.59 -8.58
C LYS A 79 35.94 3.64 -8.00
N ILE A 80 36.51 3.41 -6.81
CA ILE A 80 37.54 4.27 -6.22
C ILE A 80 38.75 4.39 -7.13
N ASN A 81 39.26 3.27 -7.66
CA ASN A 81 40.41 3.29 -8.56
C ASN A 81 40.12 4.03 -9.88
N SER A 82 38.87 4.00 -10.36
CA SER A 82 38.45 4.80 -11.52
C SER A 82 38.46 6.30 -11.20
N LEU A 83 37.92 6.69 -10.04
CA LEU A 83 37.88 8.08 -9.60
C LEU A 83 39.29 8.64 -9.37
N ILE A 84 40.20 7.86 -8.78
CA ILE A 84 41.60 8.26 -8.60
C ILE A 84 42.25 8.56 -9.96
N ARG A 85 42.03 7.71 -10.98
CA ARG A 85 42.56 7.96 -12.33
C ARG A 85 42.00 9.23 -12.97
N GLU A 86 40.73 9.53 -12.78
CA GLU A 86 40.14 10.80 -13.24
C GLU A 86 40.76 11.99 -12.53
N ILE A 87 40.99 11.88 -11.22
CA ILE A 87 41.67 12.93 -10.43
C ILE A 87 43.10 13.13 -10.95
N ASP A 88 43.87 12.06 -11.12
CA ASP A 88 45.24 12.12 -11.64
C ASP A 88 45.27 12.74 -13.05
N TYR A 89 44.30 12.39 -13.90
CA TYR A 89 44.15 12.99 -15.23
C TYR A 89 43.85 14.50 -15.15
N CYS A 90 42.92 14.91 -14.28
CA CYS A 90 42.61 16.33 -14.05
C CYS A 90 43.82 17.09 -13.49
N ILE A 91 44.58 16.50 -12.57
CA ILE A 91 45.81 17.09 -12.02
C ILE A 91 46.84 17.27 -13.14
N ALA A 92 47.04 16.26 -13.99
CA ALA A 92 47.96 16.34 -15.12
C ALA A 92 47.56 17.45 -16.12
N GLN A 93 46.26 17.62 -16.38
CA GLN A 93 45.74 18.71 -17.22
C GLN A 93 45.95 20.11 -16.60
N LEU A 94 45.96 20.21 -15.26
CA LEU A 94 46.16 21.48 -14.54
C LEU A 94 47.63 21.84 -14.30
N SER A 95 48.53 20.87 -14.42
CA SER A 95 49.99 21.04 -14.22
C SER A 95 50.77 21.18 -15.54
N GLN A 96 50.02 21.32 -16.64
CA GLN A 96 50.48 21.65 -17.98
C GLN A 96 50.08 23.08 -18.31
#